data_AF-A0A8J7ELI1-F1
#
_entry.id   AF-A0A8J7ELI1-F1
#
_cell.length_a   1.000
_cell.length_b   1.000
_cell.length_c   1.000
_cell.angle_alpha   90.00
_cell.angle_beta   90.00
_cell.angle_gamma   90.00
#
_symmetry.space_group_name_H-M   'P 1'
#
loop_
_entity.id
_entity.type
_entity.pdbx_description
1 polymer ?
#
loop_
_entity_poly.entity_id
_entity_poly.type
_entity_poly.pdbx_seq_one_letter_code
_entity_poly.pdbx_strand_id
1 'polypeptide(L)'
;MTSIDDLTLLQWFVSGDAILEANPTLRVQPANNLRQLLGRKGLLLATAYDATTPPRIEVRRSTEYTDVLHQVLIDHQFMPVGQGLDSQVLCYTYSPIPQGYRINYTEARQLWKQWWMSVGRLRQRNLQLDLFVLTQNQWYPVRDIAVNSGTLYIETLRGETVHQGGDMVVWLEKDSGEEPEKTQVWAGPGAKVEPVPTAAAPPPPPQPTASPTLASVVQIREGKIYVKTALGVVVIEGDNLKAYGLEPRAAAVGVGQR
;
A
#
# COMPACT_ATOMS: atom_id res chain seq x y z
N MET A 1 -17.39 -34.73 17.63
CA MET A 1 -16.17 -34.13 17.05
C MET A 1 -16.63 -33.29 15.88
N THR A 2 -16.61 -31.97 16.01
CA THR A 2 -17.06 -31.04 14.96
C THR A 2 -16.06 -31.10 13.81
N SER A 3 -16.51 -31.60 12.65
CA SER A 3 -15.72 -31.57 11.41
C SER A 3 -15.29 -30.13 11.14
N ILE A 4 -14.02 -29.90 10.86
CA ILE A 4 -13.55 -28.62 10.33
C ILE A 4 -14.29 -28.34 9.02
N ASP A 5 -14.87 -27.14 8.91
CA ASP A 5 -15.53 -26.67 7.70
C ASP A 5 -14.49 -26.29 6.63
N ASP A 6 -14.90 -26.35 5.36
CA ASP A 6 -14.04 -26.04 4.21
C ASP A 6 -13.51 -24.61 4.33
N LEU A 7 -14.37 -23.66 4.68
CA LEU A 7 -13.99 -22.25 4.82
C LEU A 7 -12.93 -22.04 5.90
N THR A 8 -13.07 -22.71 7.04
CA THR A 8 -12.09 -22.62 8.14
C THR A 8 -10.73 -23.17 7.71
N LEU A 9 -10.71 -24.29 6.98
CA LEU A 9 -9.47 -24.86 6.46
C LEU A 9 -8.79 -23.91 5.44
N LEU A 10 -9.58 -23.27 4.57
CA LEU A 10 -9.08 -22.29 3.61
C LEU A 10 -8.48 -21.05 4.31
N GLN A 11 -9.15 -20.54 5.34
CA GLN A 11 -8.63 -19.43 6.15
C GLN A 11 -7.31 -19.80 6.82
N TRP A 12 -7.23 -20.97 7.47
CA TRP A 12 -5.99 -21.43 8.10
C TRP A 12 -4.86 -21.67 7.09
N PHE A 13 -5.19 -22.15 5.89
CA PHE A 13 -4.24 -22.26 4.79
C PHE A 13 -3.66 -20.89 4.43
N VAL A 14 -4.50 -19.86 4.25
CA VAL A 14 -4.02 -18.52 3.89
C VAL A 14 -3.26 -17.85 5.05
N SER A 15 -3.71 -18.01 6.29
CA SER A 15 -3.08 -17.39 7.47
C SER A 15 -1.65 -17.86 7.75
N GLY A 16 -1.32 -19.11 7.42
CA GLY A 16 -0.07 -19.73 7.91
C GLY A 16 -0.27 -20.85 8.92
N ASP A 17 -1.47 -20.94 9.50
CA ASP A 17 -1.73 -21.76 10.70
C ASP A 17 -1.93 -23.25 10.39
N ALA A 18 -2.41 -23.58 9.18
CA ALA A 18 -2.55 -24.98 8.77
C ALA A 18 -1.25 -25.51 8.16
N ILE A 19 -0.68 -26.54 8.80
CA ILE A 19 0.50 -27.26 8.30
C ILE A 19 0.12 -28.65 7.76
N LEU A 20 -0.70 -29.41 8.49
CA LEU A 20 -1.11 -30.79 8.15
C LEU A 20 -2.59 -31.04 8.50
N GLU A 21 -3.46 -30.11 8.14
CA GLU A 21 -4.90 -30.20 8.41
C GLU A 21 -5.66 -30.76 7.21
N ALA A 22 -6.69 -31.55 7.48
CA ALA A 22 -7.53 -32.14 6.44
C ALA A 22 -8.98 -32.24 6.90
N ASN A 23 -9.89 -32.09 5.96
CA ASN A 23 -11.30 -32.37 6.13
C ASN A 23 -11.75 -33.33 4.99
N PRO A 24 -13.04 -33.71 4.91
CA PRO A 24 -13.51 -34.65 3.90
C PRO A 24 -13.38 -34.15 2.44
N THR A 25 -13.08 -32.87 2.21
CA THR A 25 -13.04 -32.23 0.88
C THR A 25 -11.64 -31.77 0.48
N LEU A 26 -10.89 -31.28 1.45
CA LEU A 26 -9.68 -30.50 1.30
C LEU A 26 -8.60 -31.02 2.26
N ARG A 27 -7.36 -30.88 1.83
CA ARG A 27 -6.19 -31.24 2.62
C ARG A 27 -5.08 -30.23 2.40
N VAL A 28 -4.50 -29.75 3.49
CA VAL A 28 -3.27 -28.96 3.47
C VAL A 28 -2.10 -29.90 3.70
N GLN A 29 -1.09 -29.80 2.85
CA GLN A 29 0.13 -30.59 2.93
C GLN A 29 1.36 -29.70 2.81
N PRO A 30 2.38 -29.86 3.65
CA PRO A 30 3.66 -29.18 3.49
C PRO A 30 4.51 -29.95 2.46
N ALA A 31 5.19 -29.24 1.58
CA ALA A 31 6.15 -29.81 0.64
C ALA A 31 7.35 -28.87 0.54
N ASN A 32 8.54 -29.30 0.97
CA ASN A 32 9.83 -28.63 0.75
C ASN A 32 9.79 -27.08 0.86
N ASN A 33 9.26 -26.55 1.98
CA ASN A 33 9.14 -25.11 2.30
C ASN A 33 8.00 -24.33 1.61
N LEU A 34 7.05 -25.04 1.01
CA LEU A 34 5.78 -24.49 0.55
C LEU A 34 4.61 -25.29 1.13
N ARG A 35 3.43 -24.68 1.18
CA ARG A 35 2.18 -25.34 1.60
C ARG A 35 1.29 -25.53 0.40
N GLN A 36 0.74 -26.72 0.24
CA GLN A 36 -0.14 -27.08 -0.86
C GLN A 36 -1.53 -27.36 -0.34
N LEU A 37 -2.53 -26.82 -1.02
CA LEU A 37 -3.94 -27.12 -0.78
C LEU A 37 -4.41 -28.09 -1.87
N LEU A 38 -4.91 -29.25 -1.45
CA LEU A 38 -5.36 -30.33 -2.30
C LEU A 38 -6.87 -30.57 -2.12
N GLY A 39 -7.60 -30.89 -3.19
CA GLY A 39 -9.02 -31.27 -3.14
C GLY A 39 -9.27 -32.78 -3.04
N ARG A 40 -10.56 -33.19 -3.14
CA ARG A 40 -11.09 -34.58 -2.95
C ARG A 40 -10.46 -35.71 -3.77
N LYS A 41 -9.52 -35.42 -4.67
CA LYS A 41 -8.83 -36.39 -5.54
C LYS A 41 -7.33 -36.14 -5.64
N GLY A 42 -6.75 -35.39 -4.69
CA GLY A 42 -5.36 -34.97 -4.75
C GLY A 42 -5.09 -33.90 -5.81
N LEU A 43 -6.14 -33.25 -6.34
CA LEU A 43 -6.00 -32.14 -7.27
C LEU A 43 -5.41 -30.94 -6.55
N LEU A 44 -4.31 -30.39 -7.04
CA LEU A 44 -3.70 -29.18 -6.51
C LEU A 44 -4.57 -27.96 -6.79
N LEU A 45 -5.10 -27.33 -5.74
CA LEU A 45 -5.95 -26.15 -5.81
C LEU A 45 -5.13 -24.88 -5.68
N ALA A 46 -4.24 -24.84 -4.67
CA ALA A 46 -3.39 -23.69 -4.40
C ALA A 46 -2.02 -24.10 -3.84
N THR A 47 -1.03 -23.24 -4.02
CA THR A 47 0.32 -23.38 -3.45
C THR A 47 0.74 -22.06 -2.80
N ALA A 48 1.08 -22.10 -1.52
CA ALA A 48 1.61 -20.97 -0.78
C ALA A 48 3.13 -21.12 -0.63
N TYR A 49 3.86 -20.12 -1.11
CA TYR A 49 5.30 -20.00 -1.00
C TYR A 49 5.60 -19.08 0.20
N ASP A 50 5.64 -19.67 1.40
CA ASP A 50 5.90 -18.91 2.62
C ASP A 50 7.38 -18.45 2.71
N ALA A 51 8.27 -19.18 2.03
CA ALA A 51 9.71 -18.87 1.99
C ALA A 51 10.07 -17.66 1.10
N THR A 52 9.15 -17.14 0.28
CA THR A 52 9.42 -15.95 -0.54
C THR A 52 9.12 -14.67 0.23
N THR A 53 9.92 -13.63 0.05
CA THR A 53 9.65 -12.29 0.59
C THR A 53 9.43 -11.32 -0.58
N PRO A 54 8.19 -10.83 -0.82
CA PRO A 54 6.97 -11.07 -0.04
C PRO A 54 6.38 -12.48 -0.21
N PRO A 55 5.59 -12.96 0.76
CA PRO A 55 4.85 -14.22 0.65
C PRO A 55 3.96 -14.22 -0.59
N ARG A 56 3.96 -15.35 -1.31
CA ARG A 56 3.23 -15.51 -2.56
C ARG A 56 2.31 -16.73 -2.49
N ILE A 57 1.10 -16.60 -3.01
CA ILE A 57 0.15 -17.70 -3.13
C ILE A 57 -0.29 -17.83 -4.57
N GLU A 58 -0.27 -19.04 -5.09
CA GLU A 58 -0.69 -19.39 -6.44
C GLU A 58 -1.98 -20.21 -6.38
N VAL A 59 -3.03 -19.78 -7.07
CA VAL A 59 -4.34 -20.45 -7.09
C VAL A 59 -4.71 -20.86 -8.50
N ARG A 60 -5.19 -22.08 -8.70
CA ARG A 60 -5.66 -22.52 -10.02
C ARG A 60 -7.03 -21.95 -10.37
N ARG A 61 -7.18 -21.39 -11.57
CA ARG A 61 -8.39 -20.71 -12.08
C ARG A 61 -9.59 -21.64 -12.33
N SER A 62 -9.35 -22.93 -12.57
CA SER A 62 -10.37 -23.89 -13.01
C SER A 62 -10.92 -24.77 -11.88
N THR A 63 -10.91 -24.25 -10.64
CA THR A 63 -11.33 -25.02 -9.46
C THR A 63 -12.61 -24.48 -8.84
N GLU A 64 -13.39 -25.36 -8.21
CA GLU A 64 -14.64 -25.02 -7.52
C GLU A 64 -14.45 -24.09 -6.31
N TYR A 65 -13.22 -23.97 -5.80
CA TYR A 65 -12.86 -23.11 -4.66
C TYR A 65 -12.19 -21.80 -5.08
N THR A 66 -12.06 -21.51 -6.39
CA THR A 66 -11.32 -20.33 -6.89
C THR A 66 -11.89 -19.03 -6.33
N ASP A 67 -13.22 -18.87 -6.37
CA ASP A 67 -13.88 -17.64 -5.92
C ASP A 67 -13.79 -17.46 -4.40
N VAL A 68 -13.93 -18.55 -3.64
CA VAL A 68 -13.81 -18.53 -2.17
C VAL A 68 -12.37 -18.24 -1.76
N LEU A 69 -11.39 -18.89 -2.40
CA LEU A 69 -9.97 -18.61 -2.18
C LEU A 69 -9.64 -17.16 -2.52
N HIS A 70 -10.19 -16.63 -3.61
CA HIS A 70 -9.99 -15.24 -3.99
C HIS A 70 -10.49 -14.31 -2.87
N GLN A 71 -11.69 -14.52 -2.35
CA GLN A 71 -12.23 -13.72 -1.24
C GLN A 71 -11.36 -13.80 0.02
N VAL A 72 -11.02 -15.02 0.46
CA VAL A 72 -10.17 -15.23 1.65
C VAL A 72 -8.80 -14.58 1.45
N LEU A 73 -8.21 -14.65 0.25
CA LEU A 73 -6.92 -14.03 -0.03
C LEU A 73 -6.99 -12.50 0.08
N ILE A 74 -8.05 -11.88 -0.45
CA ILE A 74 -8.26 -10.43 -0.33
C ILE A 74 -8.43 -10.03 1.14
N ASP A 75 -9.19 -10.79 1.92
CA ASP A 75 -9.39 -10.54 3.36
C ASP A 75 -8.05 -10.61 4.14
N HIS A 76 -7.14 -11.49 3.71
CA HIS A 76 -5.80 -11.63 4.26
C HIS A 76 -4.74 -10.74 3.57
N GLN A 77 -5.14 -9.73 2.80
CA GLN A 77 -4.26 -8.76 2.12
C GLN A 77 -3.31 -9.36 1.07
N PHE A 78 -3.69 -10.49 0.47
CA PHE A 78 -3.02 -11.07 -0.67
C PHE A 78 -3.62 -10.54 -1.98
N MET A 79 -2.81 -9.81 -2.75
CA MET A 79 -3.27 -9.08 -3.94
C MET A 79 -2.98 -9.85 -5.22
N PRO A 80 -3.95 -9.95 -6.15
CA PRO A 80 -3.71 -10.55 -7.45
C PRO A 80 -2.72 -9.67 -8.23
N VAL A 81 -1.52 -10.20 -8.47
CA VAL A 81 -0.46 -9.53 -9.23
C VAL A 81 -0.41 -9.97 -10.70
N GLY A 82 -1.27 -10.92 -11.07
CA GLY A 82 -1.45 -11.35 -12.45
C GLY A 82 -1.44 -12.87 -12.60
N GLN A 83 -1.03 -13.32 -13.78
CA GLN A 83 -0.92 -14.74 -14.09
C GLN A 83 0.40 -15.29 -13.53
N GLY A 84 0.36 -16.50 -12.98
CA GLY A 84 1.56 -17.25 -12.57
C GLY A 84 2.37 -17.69 -13.77
N LEU A 85 3.36 -18.57 -13.54
CA LEU A 85 4.14 -19.18 -14.64
C LEU A 85 3.25 -19.92 -15.64
N ASP A 86 2.14 -20.47 -15.17
CA ASP A 86 1.09 -21.07 -15.99
C ASP A 86 -0.12 -20.12 -16.09
N SER A 87 -0.66 -19.96 -17.31
CA SER A 87 -1.86 -19.14 -17.57
C SER A 87 -3.13 -19.62 -16.84
N GLN A 88 -3.09 -20.83 -16.29
CA GLN A 88 -4.13 -21.43 -15.46
C GLN A 88 -4.00 -21.08 -13.97
N VAL A 89 -2.97 -20.32 -13.58
CA VAL A 89 -2.67 -19.98 -12.20
C VAL A 89 -2.78 -18.46 -12.01
N LEU A 90 -3.49 -18.04 -10.97
CA LEU A 90 -3.51 -16.68 -10.45
C LEU A 90 -2.45 -16.55 -9.36
N CYS A 91 -1.59 -15.55 -9.51
CA CYS A 91 -0.59 -15.22 -8.52
C CYS A 91 -1.11 -14.12 -7.61
N TYR A 92 -1.00 -14.36 -6.30
CA TYR A 92 -1.29 -13.41 -5.25
C TYR A 92 -0.04 -13.13 -4.44
N THR A 93 0.16 -11.89 -4.05
CA THR A 93 1.28 -11.49 -3.20
C THR A 93 0.80 -10.62 -2.06
N TYR A 94 1.36 -10.82 -0.89
CA TYR A 94 1.06 -9.99 0.27
C TYR A 94 1.45 -8.53 0.00
N SER A 95 0.51 -7.61 0.23
CA SER A 95 0.75 -6.16 0.17
C SER A 95 0.02 -5.48 1.33
N PRO A 96 0.75 -4.92 2.31
CA PRO A 96 0.11 -4.31 3.47
C PRO A 96 -0.74 -3.11 3.05
N ILE A 97 -1.96 -3.03 3.56
CA ILE A 97 -2.88 -1.92 3.30
C ILE A 97 -2.60 -0.80 4.32
N PRO A 98 -2.40 0.45 3.90
CA PRO A 98 -2.32 1.59 4.80
C PRO A 98 -3.60 1.75 5.64
N GLN A 99 -3.48 2.17 6.89
CA GLN A 99 -4.63 2.38 7.79
C GLN A 99 -5.59 3.45 7.24
N GLY A 100 -6.89 3.20 7.35
CA GLY A 100 -7.94 4.12 6.88
C GLY A 100 -8.25 4.02 5.39
N TYR A 101 -7.83 2.92 4.74
CA TYR A 101 -8.14 2.63 3.34
C TYR A 101 -8.84 1.29 3.21
N ARG A 102 -9.88 1.27 2.37
CA ARG A 102 -10.50 0.05 1.89
C ARG A 102 -9.89 -0.38 0.57
N ILE A 103 -9.76 -1.68 0.41
CA ILE A 103 -9.34 -2.27 -0.85
C ILE A 103 -10.52 -2.55 -1.77
N ASN A 104 -10.32 -2.29 -3.05
CA ASN A 104 -11.25 -2.61 -4.11
C ASN A 104 -10.53 -3.40 -5.21
N TYR A 105 -11.11 -4.53 -5.61
CA TYR A 105 -10.70 -5.30 -6.80
C TYR A 105 -11.85 -5.26 -7.80
N THR A 106 -11.76 -4.37 -8.78
CA THR A 106 -12.85 -4.09 -9.73
C THR A 106 -12.30 -3.82 -11.12
N GLU A 107 -13.18 -3.74 -12.12
CA GLU A 107 -12.81 -3.30 -13.46
C GLU A 107 -12.22 -1.88 -13.44
N ALA A 108 -11.26 -1.61 -14.33
CA ALA A 108 -10.59 -0.31 -14.44
C ALA A 108 -11.58 0.86 -14.63
N ARG A 109 -12.71 0.61 -15.30
CA ARG A 109 -13.81 1.59 -15.44
C ARG A 109 -14.41 2.02 -14.10
N GLN A 110 -14.49 1.13 -13.11
CA GLN A 110 -15.01 1.46 -11.78
C GLN A 110 -14.05 2.37 -11.03
N LEU A 111 -12.75 2.09 -11.09
CA LEU A 111 -11.72 2.99 -10.56
C LEU A 111 -11.83 4.39 -11.20
N TRP A 112 -11.93 4.47 -12.53
CA TRP A 112 -12.10 5.76 -13.21
C TRP A 112 -13.37 6.51 -12.77
N LYS A 113 -14.49 5.80 -12.62
CA LYS A 113 -15.73 6.40 -12.12
C LYS A 113 -15.54 7.00 -10.72
N GLN A 114 -14.86 6.29 -9.83
CA GLN A 114 -14.56 6.76 -8.47
C GLN A 114 -13.61 7.95 -8.48
N TRP A 115 -12.56 7.87 -9.29
CA TRP A 115 -11.64 8.98 -9.52
C TRP A 115 -12.37 10.23 -10.02
N TRP A 116 -13.19 10.11 -11.07
CA TRP A 116 -13.97 11.22 -11.61
C TRP A 116 -14.92 11.86 -10.57
N MET A 117 -15.58 11.05 -9.74
CA MET A 117 -16.41 11.56 -8.64
C MET A 117 -15.59 12.32 -7.59
N SER A 118 -14.33 11.92 -7.36
CA SER A 118 -13.42 12.62 -6.45
C SER A 118 -12.83 13.91 -7.07
N VAL A 119 -12.69 14.02 -8.40
CA VAL A 119 -12.14 15.21 -9.09
C VAL A 119 -12.87 16.50 -8.75
N GLY A 120 -14.19 16.44 -8.54
CA GLY A 120 -14.98 17.60 -8.09
C GLY A 120 -14.56 18.17 -6.72
N ARG A 121 -14.00 17.33 -5.84
CA ARG A 121 -13.47 17.71 -4.51
C ARG A 121 -12.00 18.15 -4.54
N LEU A 122 -11.32 17.97 -5.68
CA LEU A 122 -9.85 17.99 -5.80
C LEU A 122 -9.24 19.28 -6.34
N ARG A 123 -10.03 20.26 -6.81
CA ARG A 123 -9.49 21.55 -7.32
C ARG A 123 -8.67 22.35 -6.30
N GLN A 124 -8.62 21.94 -5.04
CA GLN A 124 -7.88 22.60 -3.96
C GLN A 124 -6.66 21.83 -3.43
N ARG A 125 -6.36 20.60 -3.91
CA ARG A 125 -5.23 19.79 -3.40
C ARG A 125 -4.30 19.34 -4.52
N ASN A 126 -3.00 19.58 -4.33
CA ASN A 126 -1.94 19.28 -5.31
C ASN A 126 -1.59 17.77 -5.41
N LEU A 127 -2.05 16.94 -4.46
CA LEU A 127 -1.90 15.48 -4.49
C LEU A 127 -3.16 14.80 -3.98
N GLN A 128 -3.66 13.84 -4.74
CA GLN A 128 -4.78 13.00 -4.37
C GLN A 128 -4.28 11.83 -3.52
N LEU A 129 -4.51 11.90 -2.21
CA LEU A 129 -4.25 10.82 -1.26
C LEU A 129 -5.52 10.00 -0.99
N ASP A 130 -6.57 10.18 -1.77
CA ASP A 130 -7.84 9.48 -1.55
C ASP A 130 -7.91 8.16 -2.34
N LEU A 131 -7.07 8.01 -3.39
CA LEU A 131 -7.03 6.83 -4.24
C LEU A 131 -5.59 6.38 -4.48
N PHE A 132 -5.34 5.08 -4.28
CA PHE A 132 -4.06 4.44 -4.61
C PHE A 132 -4.27 3.29 -5.58
N VAL A 133 -3.28 3.02 -6.41
CA VAL A 133 -3.23 1.83 -7.28
C VAL A 133 -2.03 0.97 -6.93
N LEU A 134 -2.18 -0.34 -7.06
CA LEU A 134 -1.08 -1.27 -6.85
C LEU A 134 -0.23 -1.35 -8.13
N THR A 135 0.99 -0.83 -8.09
CA THR A 135 1.95 -0.95 -9.20
C THR A 135 3.23 -1.58 -8.70
N GLN A 136 3.65 -2.69 -9.31
CA GLN A 136 4.88 -3.42 -8.95
C GLN A 136 4.97 -3.67 -7.43
N ASN A 137 3.89 -4.23 -6.86
CA ASN A 137 3.77 -4.60 -5.44
C ASN A 137 3.87 -3.44 -4.44
N GLN A 138 3.68 -2.20 -4.88
CA GLN A 138 3.66 -1.03 -4.01
C GLN A 138 2.45 -0.13 -4.34
N TRP A 139 1.90 0.50 -3.30
CA TRP A 139 0.79 1.42 -3.44
C TRP A 139 1.30 2.79 -3.88
N TYR A 140 0.73 3.31 -4.97
CA TYR A 140 1.02 4.65 -5.45
C TYR A 140 -0.25 5.48 -5.52
N PRO A 141 -0.21 6.75 -5.07
CA PRO A 141 -1.34 7.65 -5.24
C PRO A 141 -1.58 7.91 -6.73
N VAL A 142 -2.84 7.89 -7.12
CA VAL A 142 -3.26 8.24 -8.48
C VAL A 142 -3.11 9.75 -8.65
N ARG A 143 -2.38 10.19 -9.69
CA ARG A 143 -2.22 11.61 -10.01
C ARG A 143 -3.24 12.06 -11.04
N ASP A 144 -3.41 11.26 -12.08
CA ASP A 144 -4.36 11.52 -13.15
C ASP A 144 -4.85 10.19 -13.75
N ILE A 145 -6.05 10.21 -14.32
CA ILE A 145 -6.56 9.11 -15.13
C ILE A 145 -7.12 9.67 -16.44
N ALA A 146 -6.37 9.46 -17.53
CA ALA A 146 -6.84 9.78 -18.87
C ALA A 146 -7.53 8.58 -19.51
N VAL A 147 -8.54 8.83 -20.35
CA VAL A 147 -9.27 7.79 -21.08
C VAL A 147 -9.23 8.08 -22.57
N ASN A 148 -8.78 7.11 -23.35
CA ASN A 148 -8.83 7.17 -24.81
C ASN A 148 -9.37 5.84 -25.37
N SER A 149 -10.49 5.92 -26.08
CA SER A 149 -11.07 4.79 -26.83
C SER A 149 -11.25 3.50 -26.00
N GLY A 150 -11.64 3.64 -24.72
CA GLY A 150 -11.86 2.51 -23.81
C GLY A 150 -10.59 2.00 -23.11
N THR A 151 -9.44 2.58 -23.40
CA THR A 151 -8.18 2.39 -22.67
C THR A 151 -8.00 3.49 -21.64
N LEU A 152 -7.64 3.10 -20.42
CA LEU A 152 -7.33 3.98 -19.30
C LEU A 152 -5.81 4.08 -19.13
N TYR A 153 -5.36 5.30 -18.93
CA TYR A 153 -3.98 5.66 -18.66
C TYR A 153 -3.92 6.22 -17.25
N ILE A 154 -3.35 5.47 -16.32
CA ILE A 154 -3.28 5.83 -14.91
C ILE A 154 -1.89 6.40 -14.65
N GLU A 155 -1.80 7.70 -14.39
CA GLU A 155 -0.55 8.35 -14.05
C GLU A 155 -0.30 8.26 -12.54
N THR A 156 0.86 7.75 -12.16
CA THR A 156 1.35 7.68 -10.79
C THR A 156 2.70 8.38 -10.67
N LEU A 157 3.21 8.58 -9.45
CA LEU A 157 4.59 9.09 -9.26
C LEU A 157 5.67 8.16 -9.83
N ARG A 158 5.35 6.88 -10.06
CA ARG A 158 6.28 5.90 -10.63
C ARG A 158 6.26 5.90 -12.17
N GLY A 159 5.22 6.47 -12.77
CA GLY A 159 4.99 6.46 -14.21
C GLY A 159 3.53 6.14 -14.54
N GLU A 160 3.27 5.95 -15.83
CA GLU A 160 1.96 5.66 -16.38
C GLU A 160 1.75 4.14 -16.54
N THR A 161 0.58 3.64 -16.15
CA THR A 161 0.14 2.27 -16.46
C THR A 161 -1.08 2.30 -17.38
N VAL A 162 -1.15 1.32 -18.29
CA VAL A 162 -2.18 1.25 -19.33
C VAL A 162 -3.08 0.04 -19.05
N HIS A 163 -4.39 0.28 -18.97
CA HIS A 163 -5.39 -0.73 -18.68
C HIS A 163 -6.57 -0.61 -19.63
N GLN A 164 -7.09 -1.73 -20.14
CA GLN A 164 -8.37 -1.75 -20.82
C GLN A 164 -9.50 -1.59 -19.80
N GLY A 165 -10.64 -1.06 -20.25
CA GLY A 165 -11.75 -0.79 -19.34
C GLY A 165 -12.31 -2.00 -18.59
N GLY A 166 -12.17 -3.20 -19.15
CA GLY A 166 -12.56 -4.46 -18.50
C GLY A 166 -11.42 -5.15 -17.73
N ASP A 167 -10.22 -4.55 -17.69
CA ASP A 167 -9.12 -5.11 -16.93
C ASP A 167 -9.43 -4.98 -15.44
N MET A 168 -9.19 -6.06 -14.70
CA MET A 168 -9.31 -6.04 -13.25
C MET A 168 -8.11 -5.32 -12.65
N VAL A 169 -8.38 -4.32 -11.82
CA VAL A 169 -7.37 -3.51 -11.14
C VAL A 169 -7.61 -3.53 -9.64
N VAL A 170 -6.51 -3.54 -8.90
CA VAL A 170 -6.52 -3.42 -7.45
C VAL A 170 -6.22 -1.97 -7.08
N TRP A 171 -7.12 -1.35 -6.33
CA TRP A 171 -6.97 0.02 -5.90
C TRP A 171 -7.50 0.22 -4.48
N LEU A 172 -6.98 1.22 -3.79
CA LEU A 172 -7.42 1.62 -2.46
C LEU A 172 -8.24 2.89 -2.54
N GLU A 173 -9.28 2.94 -1.72
CA GLU A 173 -10.04 4.14 -1.46
C GLU A 173 -9.90 4.52 0.00
N LYS A 174 -9.75 5.82 0.27
CA LYS A 174 -9.79 6.31 1.63
C LYS A 174 -11.19 6.08 2.22
N ASP A 175 -11.27 5.38 3.34
CA ASP A 175 -12.53 5.24 4.06
C ASP A 175 -12.98 6.62 4.52
N SER A 176 -14.17 7.01 4.07
CA SER A 176 -14.80 8.29 4.47
C SER A 176 -15.45 8.20 5.85
N GLY A 177 -15.29 7.06 6.54
CA GLY A 177 -15.89 6.77 7.84
C GLY A 177 -15.11 7.40 8.99
N GLU A 178 -15.85 8.08 9.84
CA GLU A 178 -15.45 8.80 11.05
C GLU A 178 -14.12 8.35 11.67
N GLU A 179 -13.21 9.31 11.88
CA GLU A 179 -12.17 9.15 12.88
C GLU A 179 -12.81 8.63 14.18
N PRO A 180 -12.38 7.51 14.76
CA PRO A 180 -12.59 7.35 16.18
C PRO A 180 -11.90 8.54 16.85
N GLU A 181 -12.69 9.49 17.36
CA GLU A 181 -12.27 10.55 18.26
C GLU A 181 -11.33 9.96 19.33
N LYS A 182 -10.02 10.07 19.11
CA LYS A 182 -9.05 10.16 20.20
C LYS A 182 -7.71 10.71 19.74
N THR A 183 -7.75 11.89 19.14
CA THR A 183 -6.81 12.93 19.59
C THR A 183 -7.65 14.06 20.14
N GLN A 184 -7.92 13.99 21.45
CA GLN A 184 -8.26 15.18 22.20
C GLN A 184 -7.11 16.16 22.02
N VAL A 185 -7.26 17.08 21.05
CA VAL A 185 -6.60 18.37 21.08
C VAL A 185 -7.14 19.03 22.33
N TRP A 186 -6.37 18.90 23.41
CA TRP A 186 -6.65 19.56 24.68
C TRP A 186 -6.56 21.06 24.44
N ALA A 187 -7.69 21.72 24.20
CA ALA A 187 -7.82 23.15 24.40
C ALA A 187 -7.79 23.38 25.92
N GLY A 188 -6.63 23.80 26.43
CA GLY A 188 -6.49 24.14 27.84
C GLY A 188 -7.50 25.22 28.25
N PRO A 189 -8.12 25.12 29.44
CA PRO A 189 -9.09 26.09 29.90
C PRO A 189 -8.38 27.39 30.30
N GLY A 190 -8.85 28.50 29.75
CA GLY A 190 -8.79 29.82 30.39
C GLY A 190 -7.44 30.54 30.35
N ALA A 191 -7.23 31.32 29.29
CA ALA A 191 -6.47 32.57 29.41
C ALA A 191 -7.24 33.67 28.68
N LYS A 192 -7.98 34.45 29.47
CA LYS A 192 -8.62 35.70 29.07
C LYS A 192 -7.49 36.67 28.70
N VAL A 193 -7.34 36.99 27.41
CA VAL A 193 -6.43 38.05 26.98
C VAL A 193 -7.29 39.16 26.36
N GLU A 194 -7.36 40.27 27.07
CA GLU A 194 -7.96 41.53 26.62
C GLU A 194 -7.23 42.09 25.39
N PRO A 195 -7.92 42.80 24.49
CA PRO A 195 -7.29 43.44 23.35
C PRO A 195 -6.62 44.75 23.77
N VAL A 196 -5.30 44.84 23.59
CA VAL A 196 -4.57 46.12 23.63
C VAL A 196 -4.36 46.60 22.19
N PRO A 197 -4.70 47.86 21.84
CA PRO A 197 -4.53 48.37 20.49
C PRO A 197 -3.15 49.02 20.27
N THR A 198 -2.80 49.18 18.99
CA THR A 198 -1.85 50.15 18.42
C THR A 198 -0.41 49.65 18.20
N ALA A 199 0.00 49.54 16.94
CA ALA A 199 0.93 50.47 16.27
C ALA A 199 1.52 49.84 14.99
N ALA A 200 1.51 50.62 13.91
CA ALA A 200 2.07 50.28 12.61
C ALA A 200 3.59 50.51 12.56
N ALA A 201 4.33 49.63 11.85
CA ALA A 201 5.51 49.89 11.00
C ALA A 201 6.14 48.55 10.52
N PRO A 202 7.11 48.54 9.59
CA PRO A 202 7.04 48.68 8.13
C PRO A 202 7.32 47.32 7.40
N PRO A 203 7.20 47.21 6.06
CA PRO A 203 7.46 45.94 5.36
C PRO A 203 8.97 45.65 5.24
N PRO A 204 9.42 44.38 5.37
CA PRO A 204 10.81 44.01 5.12
C PRO A 204 11.11 43.89 3.61
N PRO A 205 12.38 44.14 3.19
CA PRO A 205 12.82 44.24 1.79
C PRO A 205 12.88 42.89 1.05
N PRO A 206 12.91 42.89 -0.29
CA PRO A 206 12.98 41.66 -1.08
C PRO A 206 14.38 41.05 -0.99
N GLN A 207 14.47 39.75 -0.71
CA GLN A 207 15.72 39.00 -0.73
C GLN A 207 15.65 37.76 -1.63
N PRO A 208 16.81 37.33 -2.17
CA PRO A 208 16.97 36.89 -3.54
C PRO A 208 16.76 35.39 -3.75
N THR A 209 16.42 35.06 -5.00
CA THR A 209 16.46 33.72 -5.59
C THR A 209 17.86 33.12 -5.46
N ALA A 210 18.00 32.03 -4.70
CA ALA A 210 19.21 31.22 -4.66
C ALA A 210 18.88 29.74 -4.92
N SER A 211 19.54 29.19 -5.93
CA SER A 211 19.48 27.82 -6.42
C SER A 211 19.83 26.77 -5.34
N PRO A 212 19.25 25.55 -5.38
CA PRO A 212 19.51 24.54 -4.37
C PRO A 212 20.76 23.70 -4.73
N THR A 213 21.89 24.04 -4.12
CA THR A 213 23.03 23.13 -4.02
C THR A 213 22.86 22.24 -2.77
N LEU A 214 23.07 20.94 -2.96
CA LEU A 214 22.88 19.85 -2.00
C LEU A 214 23.58 20.12 -0.66
N ALA A 215 22.82 20.55 0.35
CA ALA A 215 23.25 20.67 1.73
C ALA A 215 22.30 19.85 2.62
N SER A 216 22.90 18.92 3.36
CA SER A 216 22.36 17.96 4.34
C SER A 216 20.83 17.90 4.47
N VAL A 217 20.26 16.79 3.99
CA VAL A 217 18.83 16.43 4.01
C VAL A 217 18.25 16.38 5.42
N VAL A 218 19.08 16.31 6.47
CA VAL A 218 18.65 16.28 7.86
C VAL A 218 19.51 17.24 8.70
N GLN A 219 18.88 18.12 9.48
CA GLN A 219 19.52 19.02 10.44
C GLN A 219 18.84 18.90 11.81
N ILE A 220 19.59 19.04 12.89
CA ILE A 220 19.04 19.04 14.26
C ILE A 220 19.29 20.42 14.86
N ARG A 221 18.23 21.10 15.32
CA ARG A 221 18.32 22.39 16.04
C ARG A 221 17.30 22.44 17.17
N GLU A 222 17.72 22.90 18.34
CA GLU A 222 16.83 23.13 19.50
C GLU A 222 16.01 21.89 19.91
N GLY A 223 16.57 20.68 19.81
CA GLY A 223 15.87 19.43 20.13
C GLY A 223 14.88 18.96 19.05
N LYS A 224 14.82 19.64 17.90
CA LYS A 224 13.93 19.33 16.77
C LYS A 224 14.73 18.83 15.58
N ILE A 225 14.17 17.87 14.85
CA ILE A 225 14.79 17.33 13.62
C ILE A 225 14.12 17.97 12.40
N TYR A 226 14.92 18.59 11.55
CA TYR A 226 14.52 19.25 10.32
C TYR A 226 14.96 18.40 9.13
N VAL A 227 14.00 17.85 8.40
CA VAL A 227 14.27 17.05 7.20
C VAL A 227 13.92 17.87 5.97
N LYS A 228 14.92 18.19 5.15
CA LYS A 228 14.74 18.92 3.89
C LYS A 228 14.39 17.93 2.79
N THR A 229 13.11 17.92 2.40
CA THR A 229 12.60 17.09 1.30
C THR A 229 12.42 17.93 0.03
N ALA A 230 12.20 17.28 -1.11
CA ALA A 230 11.84 17.96 -2.36
C ALA A 230 10.52 18.75 -2.28
N LEU A 231 9.73 18.55 -1.21
CA LEU A 231 8.45 19.20 -0.95
C LEU A 231 8.54 20.32 0.11
N GLY A 232 9.70 20.52 0.74
CA GLY A 232 9.90 21.49 1.82
C GLY A 232 10.58 20.90 3.06
N VAL A 233 10.72 21.71 4.11
CA VAL A 233 11.33 21.29 5.39
C VAL A 233 10.25 20.73 6.31
N VAL A 234 10.41 19.46 6.71
CA VAL A 234 9.56 18.80 7.72
C VAL A 234 10.24 18.91 9.08
N VAL A 235 9.51 19.35 10.11
CA VAL A 235 10.00 19.42 11.48
C VAL A 235 9.39 18.28 12.29
N ILE A 236 10.24 17.50 12.96
CA ILE A 236 9.86 16.38 13.81
C ILE A 236 10.22 16.76 15.25
N GLU A 237 9.21 16.73 16.13
CA GLU A 237 9.32 17.00 17.57
C GLU A 237 8.88 15.77 18.36
N GLY A 238 9.58 15.44 19.44
CA GLY A 238 9.21 14.33 20.32
C GLY A 238 10.23 14.09 21.42
N ASP A 239 9.77 13.61 22.57
CA ASP A 239 10.56 13.57 23.81
C ASP A 239 11.61 12.44 23.88
N ASN A 240 11.83 11.67 22.81
CA ASN A 240 12.77 10.52 22.79
C ASN A 240 13.30 10.16 21.38
N LEU A 241 13.56 11.14 20.51
CA LEU A 241 14.06 10.86 19.16
C LEU A 241 15.48 10.28 19.18
N LYS A 242 15.65 9.07 18.60
CA LYS A 242 16.96 8.42 18.41
C LYS A 242 17.29 8.35 16.92
N ALA A 243 18.44 8.86 16.51
CA ALA A 243 18.93 8.76 15.14
C ALA A 243 20.00 7.65 15.05
N TYR A 244 19.89 6.78 14.05
CA TYR A 244 20.89 5.75 13.75
C TYR A 244 21.48 6.04 12.37
N GLY A 245 22.78 6.32 12.31
CA GLY A 245 23.50 6.48 11.04
C GLY A 245 23.86 5.11 10.48
N LEU A 246 23.39 4.79 9.28
CA LEU A 246 23.95 3.69 8.50
C LEU A 246 25.21 4.22 7.82
N GLU A 247 26.38 3.72 8.21
CA GLU A 247 27.61 4.05 7.50
C GLU A 247 27.51 3.64 6.02
N PRO A 248 27.95 4.49 5.08
CA PRO A 248 27.93 4.15 3.68
C PRO A 248 28.89 2.99 3.41
N ARG A 249 28.33 1.85 3.02
CA ARG A 249 29.07 0.66 2.58
C ARG A 249 29.93 1.06 1.37
N ALA A 250 31.24 1.17 1.56
CA ALA A 250 32.20 1.40 0.49
C ALA A 250 32.07 0.29 -0.56
N ALA A 251 31.77 0.67 -1.80
CA ALA A 251 31.76 -0.23 -2.94
C ALA A 251 33.21 -0.66 -3.24
N ALA A 252 33.55 -1.91 -2.96
CA ALA A 252 34.80 -2.51 -3.38
C ALA A 252 34.76 -2.73 -4.90
N VAL A 253 35.27 -1.77 -5.66
CA VAL A 253 35.59 -1.92 -7.08
C VAL A 253 37.01 -2.50 -7.17
N GLY A 254 37.11 -3.82 -7.22
CA GLY A 254 38.34 -4.52 -7.61
C GLY A 254 38.40 -4.63 -9.12
N VAL A 255 38.95 -3.61 -9.78
CA VAL A 255 39.36 -3.67 -11.19
C VAL A 255 40.54 -4.63 -11.30
N GLY A 256 40.38 -5.67 -12.11
CA GLY A 256 41.51 -6.48 -12.56
C GLY A 256 42.43 -5.68 -13.49
N GLN A 257 43.72 -5.72 -13.24
CA GLN A 257 44.74 -5.51 -14.25
C GLN A 257 45.90 -6.50 -14.04
N ARG A 258 46.09 -7.30 -15.09
CA ARG A 258 47.33 -7.88 -15.66
C ARG A 258 48.35 -8.53 -14.72
#